data_AF-A0A849GMC1-F1
#
_entry.id   AF-A0A849GMC1-F1
#
_cell.length_a   1.000
_cell.length_b   1.000
_cell.length_c   1.000
_cell.angle_alpha   90.00
_cell.angle_beta   90.00
_cell.angle_gamma   90.00
#
_symmetry.space_group_name_H-M   'P 1'
#
loop_
_entity.id
_entity.type
_entity.pdbx_description
1 polymer ?
#
loop_
_entity_poly.entity_id
_entity_poly.type
_entity_poly.pdbx_seq_one_letter_code
_entity_poly.pdbx_strand_id
1 'polypeptide(L)' 'MKIDTAFAALADPTRLAIVSRLAETGEVDATELARPFAISQPAVSRHIKVLEDSGW' A
#
# COMPACT_ATOMS: atom_id res chain seq x y z
N MET A 1 7.54 -10.48 -12.43
CA MET A 1 6.72 -10.60 -11.22
C MET A 1 6.16 -12.02 -11.14
N LYS A 2 6.30 -12.71 -10.00
CA LYS A 2 5.54 -13.94 -9.77
C LYS A 2 4.16 -13.56 -9.26
N ILE A 3 3.12 -14.18 -9.78
CA ILE A 3 1.73 -13.88 -9.38
C ILE A 3 1.53 -14.14 -7.87
N ASP A 4 2.17 -15.19 -7.35
CA ASP A 4 2.11 -15.55 -5.93
C ASP A 4 2.62 -14.41 -5.01
N THR A 5 3.68 -13.70 -5.41
CA THR A 5 4.23 -12.60 -4.61
C THR A 5 3.34 -11.38 -4.62
N ALA A 6 2.65 -11.10 -5.74
CA ALA A 6 1.71 -10.00 -5.84
C ALA A 6 0.47 -10.25 -4.96
N PHE A 7 -0.07 -11.48 -4.96
CA PHE A 7 -1.19 -11.85 -4.09
C PHE A 7 -0.77 -11.87 -2.61
N ALA A 8 0.41 -12.38 -2.28
CA ALA A 8 0.93 -12.35 -0.92
C ALA A 8 1.12 -10.91 -0.40
N ALA A 9 1.56 -9.99 -1.26
CA ALA A 9 1.61 -8.58 -0.92
C ALA A 9 0.20 -8.03 -0.66
N LEU A 10 -0.76 -8.22 -1.55
CA LEU A 10 -2.14 -7.74 -1.32
C LEU A 10 -2.86 -8.40 -0.14
N ALA A 11 -2.47 -9.60 0.29
CA ALA A 11 -3.16 -10.32 1.36
C ALA A 11 -3.06 -9.65 2.74
N ASP A 12 -2.16 -8.69 2.93
CA ASP A 12 -2.12 -7.87 4.14
C ASP A 12 -3.21 -6.78 4.10
N PRO A 13 -4.06 -6.68 5.12
CA PRO A 13 -5.22 -5.78 5.09
C PRO A 13 -4.83 -4.31 4.99
N THR A 14 -3.68 -3.91 5.54
CA THR A 14 -3.17 -2.54 5.43
C THR A 14 -2.73 -2.24 4.01
N ARG A 15 -1.96 -3.14 3.36
CA ARG A 15 -1.56 -2.98 1.95
C ARG A 15 -2.76 -2.96 1.00
N LEU A 16 -3.75 -3.83 1.22
CA LEU A 16 -4.98 -3.82 0.45
C LEU A 16 -5.71 -2.48 0.57
N ALA A 17 -5.87 -1.96 1.79
CA ALA A 17 -6.51 -0.68 2.03
C ALA A 17 -5.76 0.51 1.40
N ILE A 18 -4.41 0.46 1.37
CA ILE A 18 -3.60 1.46 0.66
C ILE A 18 -3.90 1.44 -0.84
N VAL A 19 -3.89 0.26 -1.48
CA VAL A 19 -4.18 0.11 -2.91
C VAL A 19 -5.62 0.52 -3.24
N SER A 20 -6.60 0.11 -2.43
CA SER A 20 -8.00 0.49 -2.62
C SER A 20 -8.17 2.01 -2.56
N ARG A 21 -7.55 2.68 -1.58
CA ARG A 21 -7.61 4.14 -1.47
C ARG A 21 -6.98 4.83 -2.69
N LEU A 22 -5.81 4.36 -3.14
CA LEU A 22 -5.17 4.90 -4.36
C LEU A 22 -6.04 4.71 -5.60
N ALA A 23 -6.72 3.56 -5.72
CA ALA A 23 -7.64 3.31 -6.83
C ALA A 23 -8.86 4.26 -6.81
N GLU A 24 -9.31 4.69 -5.63
CA GLU A 24 -10.42 5.64 -5.46
C GLU A 24 -9.99 7.10 -5.66
N THR A 25 -8.81 7.50 -5.15
CA THR A 25 -8.35 8.90 -5.16
C THR A 25 -7.48 9.26 -6.35
N GLY A 26 -6.90 8.28 -7.03
CA GLY A 26 -5.80 8.48 -7.95
C GLY A 26 -4.50 8.84 -7.23
N GLU A 27 -3.62 9.54 -7.93
CA GLU A 27 -2.36 10.03 -7.37
C GLU A 27 -2.60 11.04 -6.24
N VAL A 28 -1.92 10.83 -5.11
CA VAL A 28 -2.09 11.64 -3.90
C VAL A 28 -0.77 11.65 -3.12
N ASP A 29 -0.51 12.75 -2.40
CA ASP A 29 0.66 12.85 -1.52
C ASP A 29 0.71 11.70 -0.51
N ALA A 30 1.89 11.10 -0.33
CA ALA A 30 2.08 9.97 0.59
C ALA A 30 1.62 10.29 2.03
N THR A 31 1.76 11.55 2.47
CA THR A 31 1.27 12.00 3.78
C THR A 31 -0.26 11.99 3.85
N GLU A 32 -0.94 12.44 2.79
CA GLU A 32 -2.41 12.41 2.70
C GLU A 32 -2.93 10.98 2.51
N LEU A 33 -2.19 10.13 1.79
CA LEU A 33 -2.47 8.70 1.69
C LEU A 33 -2.42 8.03 3.05
N ALA A 34 -1.46 8.41 3.90
CA ALA A 34 -1.23 7.83 5.22
C ALA A 34 -2.24 8.26 6.30
N ARG A 35 -2.93 9.41 6.15
CA ARG A 35 -3.83 9.98 7.17
C ARG A 35 -4.90 9.06 7.78
N PRO A 36 -5.59 8.16 7.03
CA PRO A 36 -6.66 7.35 7.62
C PRO A 36 -6.12 6.17 8.42
N PHE A 37 -4.82 5.86 8.33
CA PHE A 37 -4.23 4.69 8.97
C PHE A 37 -3.78 5.02 10.38
N ALA A 38 -4.16 4.19 11.36
CA ALA A 38 -3.73 4.31 12.75
C ALA A 38 -2.31 3.75 12.99
N ILE A 39 -1.38 4.05 12.08
CA ILE A 39 0.04 3.64 12.15
C ILE A 39 0.92 4.83 11.79
N SER A 40 2.21 4.73 12.08
CA SER A 40 3.16 5.81 11.76
C SER A 40 3.36 5.94 10.25
N GLN A 41 3.70 7.15 9.79
CA GLN A 41 4.04 7.38 8.37
C GLN A 41 5.17 6.45 7.87
N PRO A 42 6.27 6.20 8.62
CA PRO A 42 7.28 5.21 8.20
C PRO A 42 6.74 3.77 8.08
N ALA A 43 5.72 3.40 8.88
CA ALA A 43 5.07 2.11 8.73
C ALA A 43 4.30 2.04 7.41
N VAL A 44 3.52 3.08 7.06
CA VAL A 44 2.86 3.18 5.75
C VAL A 44 3.88 3.11 4.61
N SER A 45 4.98 3.86 4.69
CA SER A 45 6.04 3.81 3.67
C SER A 45 6.64 2.41 3.49
N ARG A 46 6.76 1.63 4.58
CA ARG A 46 7.21 0.23 4.49
C ARG A 46 6.21 -0.66 3.77
N HIS A 47 4.92 -0.47 4.01
CA HIS A 47 3.86 -1.20 3.29
C HIS A 47 3.89 -0.86 1.79
N ILE A 48 4.08 0.41 1.43
CA ILE A 48 4.25 0.87 0.04
C ILE A 48 5.48 0.22 -0.59
N LYS A 49 6.63 0.23 0.10
CA LYS A 49 7.86 -0.40 -0.39
C LYS A 49 7.67 -1.89 -0.73
N VAL A 50 6.94 -2.63 0.11
CA VAL A 50 6.61 -4.05 -0.13
C VAL A 50 5.70 -4.23 -1.35
N LEU A 51 4.74 -3.33 -1.54
CA LEU A 51 3.90 -3.30 -2.75
C LEU A 51 4.76 -3.10 -4.00
N GLU A 52 5.60 -2.06 -4.04
CA GLU A 52 6.52 -1.75 -5.14
C GLU A 52 7.43 -2.94 -5.47
N ASP A 53 8.07 -3.53 -4.45
CA ASP A 53 8.97 -4.68 -4.63
C ASP A 53 8.24 -5.93 -5.14
N SER A 54 6.92 -5.99 -4.93
CA SER A 54 6.06 -7.05 -5.45
C SER A 54 5.44 -6.75 -6.82
N GLY A 55 5.65 -5.55 -7.37
CA GLY A 55 5.17 -5.10 -8.68
C GLY A 55 3.84 -4.32 -8.67
N TRP A 56 3.47 -3.74 -7.52
CA TRP A 56 2.34 -2.84 -7.35
C TRP A 56 2.75 -1.36 -7.37
#